data_AF-A0A399YI77-F1
#
_entry.id   AF-A0A399YI77-F1
#
_cell.length_a   1.000
_cell.length_b   1.000
_cell.length_c   1.000
_cell.angle_alpha   90.00
_cell.angle_beta   90.00
_cell.angle_gamma   90.00
#
_symmetry.space_group_name_H-M   'P 1'
#
loop_
_entity.id
_entity.type
_entity.pdbx_description
1 polymer ?
#
loop_
_entity_poly.entity_id
_entity_poly.type
_entity_poly.pdbx_seq_one_letter_code
_entity_poly.pdbx_strand_id
1 'polypeptide(L)'
;PGRVRRLVLEASGSPYGFGGSTGLDGRPVADDFAGSGGGTANPDFCKALAAGDRGEEPTSPRTTLRSFYVAPGFTFDPELEEKYLDGMLRTSVGDDVYPGDLTRSDNWPGVAPGTTGMNNALSPKYLDQSGFADLERVPPVLWIRGDSDQIVSDVSMFDLAQLGRLGAVPGYPGEDVFPAQPMVSQLRAVLEAAGGELTELVYEGCGHSPHLERPERFAADVREFLRR
;
A
#
# COMPACT_ATOMS: atom_id res chain seq x y z
N PRO A 1 -5.32 -0.28 -23.37
CA PRO A 1 -6.22 -1.19 -22.63
C PRO A 1 -6.59 -2.49 -23.40
N GLY A 2 -7.12 -2.40 -24.63
CA GLY A 2 -7.67 -3.56 -25.37
C GLY A 2 -6.70 -4.69 -25.75
N ARG A 3 -5.41 -4.60 -25.40
CA ARG A 3 -4.42 -5.69 -25.53
C ARG A 3 -4.30 -6.55 -24.28
N VAL A 4 -4.86 -6.12 -23.15
CA VAL A 4 -4.88 -6.87 -21.90
C VAL A 4 -6.01 -7.88 -21.97
N ARG A 5 -5.69 -9.18 -21.93
CA ARG A 5 -6.69 -10.25 -21.97
C ARG A 5 -7.34 -10.48 -20.60
N ARG A 6 -6.52 -10.43 -19.55
CA ARG A 6 -6.86 -10.71 -18.15
C ARG A 6 -5.94 -9.89 -17.25
N LEU A 7 -6.45 -9.42 -16.12
CA LEU A 7 -5.69 -8.65 -15.13
C LEU A 7 -5.68 -9.41 -13.80
N VAL A 8 -4.50 -9.54 -13.19
CA VAL A 8 -4.35 -10.07 -11.83
C VAL A 8 -3.86 -8.92 -10.95
N LEU A 9 -4.58 -8.70 -9.87
CA LEU A 9 -4.30 -7.74 -8.82
C LEU A 9 -3.97 -8.53 -7.56
N GLU A 10 -2.76 -8.35 -7.02
CA GLU A 10 -2.36 -8.93 -5.74
C GLU A 10 -2.18 -7.80 -4.73
N ALA A 11 -2.86 -7.88 -3.58
CA ALA A 11 -2.78 -6.93 -2.47
C ALA A 11 -2.72 -5.45 -2.94
N SER A 12 -3.51 -5.14 -3.97
CA SER A 12 -3.35 -3.90 -4.72
C SER A 12 -3.85 -2.70 -3.93
N GLY A 13 -3.03 -1.64 -3.92
CA GLY A 13 -3.34 -0.37 -3.28
C GLY A 13 -4.55 0.34 -3.87
N SER A 14 -4.94 1.45 -3.23
CA SER A 14 -6.03 2.27 -3.73
C SER A 14 -5.73 2.87 -5.11
N PRO A 15 -6.72 2.95 -6.01
CA PRO A 15 -6.62 3.71 -7.27
C PRO A 15 -6.32 5.20 -7.07
N TYR A 16 -6.47 5.73 -5.87
CA TYR A 16 -6.31 7.15 -5.52
C TYR A 16 -5.05 7.42 -4.69
N GLY A 17 -4.04 6.54 -4.78
CA GLY A 17 -2.78 6.71 -4.07
C GLY A 17 -2.80 6.21 -2.63
N PHE A 18 -1.77 6.56 -1.88
CA PHE A 18 -1.52 6.07 -0.51
C PHE A 18 -1.41 7.22 0.49
N GLY A 19 -2.30 7.23 1.49
CA GLY A 19 -2.47 8.28 2.48
C GLY A 19 -3.21 9.51 1.94
N GLY A 20 -3.79 10.30 2.84
CA GLY A 20 -4.31 11.65 2.52
C GLY A 20 -5.54 11.70 1.60
N SER A 21 -6.22 10.58 1.36
CA SER A 21 -7.51 10.52 0.66
C SER A 21 -8.60 9.86 1.50
N THR A 22 -9.86 10.19 1.21
CA THR A 22 -11.03 9.70 1.94
C THR A 22 -12.19 9.38 1.00
N GLY A 23 -13.22 8.72 1.53
CA GLY A 23 -14.38 8.29 0.78
C GLY A 23 -14.07 7.21 -0.25
N LEU A 24 -15.11 6.66 -0.86
CA LEU A 24 -14.98 5.68 -1.95
C LEU A 24 -14.55 6.33 -3.28
N ASP A 25 -14.76 7.64 -3.39
CA ASP A 25 -14.42 8.49 -4.52
C ASP A 25 -12.98 9.04 -4.45
N GLY A 26 -12.22 8.69 -3.40
CA GLY A 26 -10.80 9.01 -3.33
C GLY A 26 -10.47 10.49 -3.18
N ARG A 27 -11.42 11.30 -2.69
CA ARG A 27 -11.19 12.75 -2.54
C ARG A 27 -10.02 13.01 -1.60
N PRO A 28 -9.12 13.93 -1.93
CA PRO A 28 -8.09 14.38 -1.01
C PRO A 28 -8.71 14.93 0.28
N VAL A 29 -8.09 14.64 1.41
CA VAL A 29 -8.51 15.19 2.71
C VAL A 29 -8.23 16.69 2.80
N ALA A 30 -7.17 17.15 2.13
CA ALA A 30 -6.77 18.55 2.02
C ALA A 30 -6.34 18.88 0.59
N ASP A 31 -6.48 20.15 0.18
CA ASP A 31 -6.15 20.62 -1.17
C ASP A 31 -4.67 20.44 -1.55
N ASP A 32 -3.78 20.43 -0.55
CA ASP A 32 -2.35 20.18 -0.71
C ASP A 32 -1.96 18.70 -0.53
N PHE A 33 -2.95 17.82 -0.38
CA PHE A 33 -2.76 16.37 -0.22
C PHE A 33 -1.97 15.99 1.05
N ALA A 34 -2.06 16.81 2.11
CA ALA A 34 -1.38 16.56 3.37
C ALA A 34 -1.60 15.13 3.91
N GLY A 35 -0.58 14.61 4.60
CA GLY A 35 -0.60 13.25 5.15
C GLY A 35 -0.36 12.14 4.12
N SER A 36 0.23 12.47 2.97
CA SER A 36 0.69 11.53 1.95
C SER A 36 2.08 11.90 1.42
N GLY A 37 2.72 11.00 0.66
CA GLY A 37 3.99 11.27 -0.01
C GLY A 37 5.25 10.97 0.81
N GLY A 38 6.40 11.50 0.37
CA GLY A 38 7.74 11.21 0.91
C GLY A 38 7.86 11.51 2.41
N GLY A 39 7.24 12.61 2.85
CA GLY A 39 7.27 13.06 4.24
C GLY A 39 6.53 12.15 5.25
N THR A 40 5.80 11.12 4.81
CA THR A 40 5.07 10.21 5.70
C THR A 40 5.84 8.93 6.04
N ALA A 41 6.96 8.68 5.38
CA ALA A 41 7.79 7.51 5.68
C ALA A 41 8.46 7.66 7.05
N ASN A 42 8.61 6.54 7.76
CA ASN A 42 9.32 6.54 9.04
C ASN A 42 10.81 6.86 8.82
N PRO A 43 11.34 7.97 9.39
CA PRO A 43 12.72 8.38 9.16
C PRO A 43 13.74 7.38 9.72
N ASP A 44 13.42 6.64 10.78
CA ASP A 44 14.33 5.65 11.36
C ASP A 44 14.40 4.37 10.52
N PHE A 45 13.29 3.98 9.89
CA PHE A 45 13.32 2.92 8.87
C PHE A 45 14.18 3.32 7.66
N CYS A 46 14.04 4.57 7.19
CA CYS A 46 14.88 5.09 6.09
C CYS A 46 16.37 5.09 6.44
N LYS A 47 16.74 5.47 7.67
CA LYS A 47 18.12 5.39 8.16
C LYS A 47 18.62 3.95 8.22
N ALA A 48 17.78 3.02 8.71
CA ALA A 48 18.14 1.61 8.81
C ALA A 48 18.38 0.98 7.43
N LEU A 49 17.55 1.29 6.44
CA LEU A 49 17.78 0.91 5.05
C LEU A 49 19.12 1.44 4.51
N ALA A 50 19.36 2.75 4.67
CA ALA A 50 20.59 3.39 4.19
C ALA A 50 21.86 2.84 4.86
N ALA A 51 21.75 2.39 6.11
CA ALA A 51 22.84 1.78 6.87
C ALA A 51 23.07 0.29 6.53
N GLY A 52 22.21 -0.34 5.73
CA GLY A 52 22.28 -1.77 5.48
C GLY A 52 21.94 -2.61 6.72
N ASP A 53 21.08 -2.10 7.61
CA ASP A 53 20.79 -2.73 8.90
C ASP A 53 20.11 -4.10 8.73
N ARG A 54 20.72 -5.12 9.32
CA ARG A 54 20.22 -6.51 9.34
C ARG A 54 19.73 -6.96 10.72
N GLY A 55 19.73 -6.06 11.70
CA GLY A 55 19.29 -6.30 13.07
C GLY A 55 17.78 -6.50 13.20
N GLU A 56 17.32 -6.58 14.45
CA GLU A 56 15.93 -6.92 14.81
C GLU A 56 15.26 -5.83 15.67
N GLU A 57 15.81 -4.61 15.66
CA GLU A 57 15.16 -3.46 16.30
C GLU A 57 13.77 -3.20 15.68
N PRO A 58 12.84 -2.53 16.39
CA PRO A 58 11.46 -2.37 15.93
C PRO A 58 11.28 -1.78 14.52
N THR A 59 12.17 -0.85 14.12
CA THR A 59 12.16 -0.20 12.81
C THR A 59 13.19 -0.78 11.84
N SER A 60 13.77 -1.95 12.13
CA SER A 60 14.74 -2.56 11.23
C SER A 60 14.05 -3.12 9.97
N PRO A 61 14.76 -3.26 8.85
CA PRO A 61 14.24 -3.90 7.64
C PRO A 61 13.72 -5.32 7.89
N ARG A 62 14.44 -6.13 8.68
CA ARG A 62 14.01 -7.49 9.01
C ARG A 62 12.73 -7.51 9.84
N THR A 63 12.63 -6.66 10.86
CA THR A 63 11.42 -6.57 11.69
C THR A 63 10.23 -6.07 10.87
N THR A 64 10.44 -5.10 9.98
CA THR A 64 9.41 -4.58 9.07
C THR A 64 8.90 -5.66 8.12
N LEU A 65 9.81 -6.46 7.52
CA LEU A 65 9.47 -7.60 6.69
C LEU A 65 8.58 -8.61 7.44
N ARG A 66 8.98 -9.02 8.65
CA ARG A 66 8.22 -9.99 9.48
C ARG A 66 6.88 -9.45 9.97
N SER A 67 6.79 -8.16 10.24
CA SER A 67 5.63 -7.57 10.92
C SER A 67 4.51 -7.12 9.97
N PHE A 68 4.87 -6.72 8.74
CA PHE A 68 3.92 -6.03 7.85
C PHE A 68 3.76 -6.68 6.47
N TYR A 69 4.80 -7.33 5.93
CA TYR A 69 4.72 -7.94 4.59
C TYR A 69 4.01 -9.31 4.59
N VAL A 70 3.76 -9.88 5.76
CA VAL A 70 3.11 -11.19 5.97
C VAL A 70 2.17 -11.15 7.17
N ALA A 71 1.30 -12.15 7.32
CA ALA A 71 0.40 -12.24 8.48
C ALA A 71 1.18 -12.38 9.81
N PRO A 72 0.64 -11.86 10.93
CA PRO A 72 1.19 -12.11 12.26
C PRO A 72 1.38 -13.60 12.54
N GLY A 73 2.57 -13.97 13.00
CA GLY A 73 2.93 -15.36 13.29
C GLY A 73 3.40 -16.17 12.08
N PHE A 74 3.46 -15.59 10.89
CA PHE A 74 4.15 -16.20 9.75
C PHE A 74 5.65 -16.26 10.01
N THR A 75 6.25 -17.43 9.74
CA THR A 75 7.69 -17.65 9.87
C THR A 75 8.26 -17.95 8.50
N PHE A 76 9.21 -17.14 8.06
CA PHE A 76 9.97 -17.40 6.84
C PHE A 76 10.91 -18.59 7.02
N ASP A 77 11.15 -19.30 5.92
CA ASP A 77 12.37 -20.08 5.81
C ASP A 77 13.59 -19.15 5.99
N PRO A 78 14.57 -19.47 6.86
CA PRO A 78 15.67 -18.56 7.17
C PRO A 78 16.50 -18.14 5.96
N GLU A 79 16.78 -19.05 5.02
CA GLU A 79 17.57 -18.70 3.82
C GLU A 79 16.78 -17.81 2.86
N LEU A 80 15.47 -18.03 2.78
CA LEU A 80 14.58 -17.20 1.97
C LEU A 80 14.38 -15.81 2.59
N GLU A 81 14.30 -15.71 3.91
CA GLU A 81 14.27 -14.43 4.63
C GLU A 81 15.49 -13.57 4.31
N GLU A 82 16.69 -14.15 4.34
CA GLU A 82 17.92 -13.41 4.00
C GLU A 82 17.86 -12.85 2.57
N LYS A 83 17.26 -13.59 1.62
CA LYS A 83 17.10 -13.12 0.23
C LYS A 83 16.09 -11.97 0.12
N TYR A 84 15.00 -12.01 0.88
CA TYR A 84 14.04 -10.89 0.93
C TYR A 84 14.65 -9.67 1.60
N LEU A 85 15.41 -9.87 2.67
CA LEU A 85 16.15 -8.82 3.34
C LEU A 85 17.19 -8.19 2.41
N ASP A 86 17.95 -8.98 1.66
CA ASP A 86 18.87 -8.48 0.64
C ASP A 86 18.14 -7.65 -0.42
N GLY A 87 16.95 -8.08 -0.84
CA GLY A 87 16.09 -7.31 -1.74
C GLY A 87 15.66 -5.97 -1.15
N MET A 88 15.19 -5.97 0.10
CA MET A 88 14.75 -4.77 0.81
C MET A 88 15.90 -3.77 1.01
N LEU A 89 17.09 -4.26 1.36
CA LEU A 89 18.30 -3.43 1.56
C LEU A 89 18.91 -2.87 0.27
N ARG A 90 18.43 -3.30 -0.91
CA ARG A 90 18.78 -2.66 -2.19
C ARG A 90 17.98 -1.38 -2.46
N THR A 91 17.03 -1.03 -1.60
CA THR A 91 16.27 0.21 -1.71
C THR A 91 17.22 1.41 -1.62
N SER A 92 17.24 2.23 -2.66
CA SER A 92 17.99 3.48 -2.64
C SER A 92 17.21 4.53 -1.86
N VAL A 93 17.84 5.12 -0.85
CA VAL A 93 17.22 6.10 0.05
C VAL A 93 17.68 7.52 -0.29
N GLY A 94 16.74 8.45 -0.42
CA GLY A 94 17.01 9.85 -0.70
C GLY A 94 15.80 10.58 -1.29
N ASP A 95 15.97 11.88 -1.49
CA ASP A 95 14.90 12.80 -1.92
C ASP A 95 14.40 12.50 -3.34
N ASP A 96 15.24 11.97 -4.23
CA ASP A 96 14.84 11.61 -5.60
C ASP A 96 14.35 10.16 -5.75
N VAL A 97 14.47 9.35 -4.70
CA VAL A 97 14.20 7.91 -4.68
C VAL A 97 13.28 7.58 -3.50
N TYR A 98 13.44 6.46 -2.81
CA TYR A 98 12.59 6.19 -1.64
C TYR A 98 13.04 7.04 -0.43
N PRO A 99 12.14 7.64 0.35
CA PRO A 99 10.71 7.79 0.09
C PRO A 99 10.41 8.94 -0.88
N GLY A 100 11.30 9.93 -0.98
CA GLY A 100 11.15 11.13 -1.78
C GLY A 100 11.28 12.40 -0.94
N ASP A 101 11.32 13.56 -1.61
CA ASP A 101 11.27 14.88 -0.98
C ASP A 101 9.92 15.14 -0.29
N LEU A 102 9.77 16.31 0.35
CA LEU A 102 8.51 16.70 0.98
C LEU A 102 8.23 18.18 0.83
N THR A 103 6.95 18.54 0.96
CA THR A 103 6.50 19.93 1.12
C THR A 103 5.94 20.11 2.52
N ARG A 104 6.16 21.28 3.15
CA ARG A 104 5.49 21.62 4.42
C ARG A 104 4.02 21.95 4.17
N SER A 105 3.16 21.55 5.11
CA SER A 105 1.72 21.82 5.07
C SER A 105 1.27 22.52 6.35
N ASP A 106 0.28 23.39 6.25
CA ASP A 106 -0.43 23.95 7.41
C ASP A 106 -1.53 22.99 7.92
N ASN A 107 -1.90 21.98 7.12
CA ASN A 107 -2.80 20.92 7.52
C ASN A 107 -2.05 19.86 8.33
N TRP A 108 -2.75 19.17 9.23
CA TRP A 108 -2.18 17.98 9.88
C TRP A 108 -1.83 16.92 8.81
N PRO A 109 -0.67 16.23 8.90
CA PRO A 109 0.31 16.20 9.99
C PRO A 109 1.50 17.16 9.81
N GLY A 110 1.35 18.20 9.00
CA GLY A 110 2.38 19.22 8.74
C GLY A 110 3.24 18.95 7.51
N VAL A 111 2.94 17.89 6.77
CA VAL A 111 3.65 17.48 5.55
C VAL A 111 2.68 17.09 4.44
N ALA A 112 3.08 17.40 3.22
CA ALA A 112 2.41 17.09 1.97
C ALA A 112 3.42 16.51 0.97
N PRO A 113 2.95 15.86 -0.12
CA PRO A 113 3.84 15.32 -1.14
C PRO A 113 4.77 16.37 -1.74
N GLY A 114 6.03 15.99 -1.90
CA GLY A 114 7.02 16.73 -2.66
C GLY A 114 6.80 16.59 -4.17
N THR A 115 7.90 16.54 -4.92
CA THR A 115 7.91 16.47 -6.40
C THR A 115 8.68 15.29 -6.96
N THR A 116 9.54 14.63 -6.18
CA THR A 116 10.39 13.52 -6.60
C THR A 116 10.31 12.33 -5.64
N GLY A 117 10.72 11.16 -6.09
CA GLY A 117 10.72 9.95 -5.26
C GLY A 117 9.44 9.12 -5.25
N MET A 118 9.57 7.91 -4.70
CA MET A 118 8.60 6.82 -4.87
C MET A 118 7.28 7.08 -4.16
N ASN A 119 7.30 7.51 -2.90
CA ASN A 119 6.08 7.72 -2.14
C ASN A 119 5.31 8.94 -2.66
N ASN A 120 6.02 9.97 -3.14
CA ASN A 120 5.37 11.10 -3.80
C ASN A 120 4.63 10.64 -5.06
N ALA A 121 5.26 9.82 -5.92
CA ALA A 121 4.60 9.25 -7.09
C ALA A 121 3.35 8.41 -6.75
N LEU A 122 3.30 7.81 -5.55
CA LEU A 122 2.16 7.04 -5.04
C LEU A 122 1.12 7.89 -4.29
N SER A 123 1.34 9.18 -4.10
CA SER A 123 0.38 10.06 -3.41
C SER A 123 -0.83 10.39 -4.30
N PRO A 124 -1.99 10.74 -3.70
CA PRO A 124 -3.18 11.22 -4.45
C PRO A 124 -2.92 12.44 -5.33
N LYS A 125 -1.81 13.17 -5.13
CA LYS A 125 -1.40 14.29 -5.99
C LYS A 125 -0.98 13.85 -7.39
N TYR A 126 -0.40 12.65 -7.51
CA TYR A 126 0.21 12.17 -8.76
C TYR A 126 -0.37 10.86 -9.26
N LEU A 127 -0.93 10.02 -8.38
CA LEU A 127 -1.55 8.76 -8.74
C LEU A 127 -3.07 8.87 -8.73
N ASP A 128 -3.64 8.75 -9.93
CA ASP A 128 -5.08 8.56 -10.14
C ASP A 128 -5.29 7.49 -11.22
N GLN A 129 -5.85 6.37 -10.80
CA GLN A 129 -6.19 5.22 -11.64
C GLN A 129 -7.70 5.03 -11.76
N SER A 130 -8.52 5.99 -11.31
CA SER A 130 -9.98 5.94 -11.33
C SER A 130 -10.56 5.77 -12.74
N GLY A 131 -9.86 6.25 -13.77
CA GLY A 131 -10.22 6.05 -15.17
C GLY A 131 -10.29 4.58 -15.62
N PHE A 132 -9.89 3.62 -14.76
CA PHE A 132 -10.21 2.21 -14.95
C PHE A 132 -11.73 1.96 -15.01
N ALA A 133 -12.53 2.72 -14.24
CA ALA A 133 -13.99 2.63 -14.23
C ALA A 133 -14.63 3.04 -15.57
N ASP A 134 -13.94 3.87 -16.37
CA ASP A 134 -14.44 4.41 -17.64
C ASP A 134 -14.00 3.59 -18.87
N LEU A 135 -13.38 2.42 -18.66
CA LEU A 135 -12.93 1.59 -19.77
C LEU A 135 -14.12 1.05 -20.58
N GLU A 136 -14.15 1.34 -21.90
CA GLU A 136 -15.14 0.78 -22.84
C GLU A 136 -15.19 -0.76 -22.81
N ARG A 137 -14.04 -1.39 -22.55
CA ARG A 137 -13.93 -2.84 -22.34
C ARG A 137 -13.01 -3.12 -21.16
N VAL A 138 -13.60 -3.53 -20.05
CA VAL A 138 -12.90 -4.00 -18.86
C VAL A 138 -12.45 -5.45 -19.07
N PRO A 139 -11.14 -5.76 -18.96
CA PRO A 139 -10.70 -7.15 -18.98
C PRO A 139 -11.22 -7.86 -17.71
N PRO A 140 -11.46 -9.18 -17.72
CA PRO A 140 -11.67 -9.92 -16.48
C PRO A 140 -10.55 -9.61 -15.48
N VAL A 141 -10.94 -9.42 -14.22
CA VAL A 141 -10.05 -9.09 -13.11
C VAL A 141 -10.10 -10.20 -12.07
N LEU A 142 -8.94 -10.72 -11.71
CA LEU A 142 -8.73 -11.50 -10.50
C LEU A 142 -8.05 -10.60 -9.47
N TRP A 143 -8.68 -10.43 -8.30
CA TRP A 143 -8.10 -9.68 -7.19
C TRP A 143 -7.89 -10.63 -6.01
N ILE A 144 -6.63 -10.91 -5.69
CA ILE A 144 -6.22 -11.74 -4.55
C ILE A 144 -5.68 -10.83 -3.46
N ARG A 145 -6.15 -10.99 -2.22
CA ARG A 145 -5.63 -10.27 -1.06
C ARG A 145 -5.72 -11.10 0.21
N GLY A 146 -4.90 -10.74 1.19
CA GLY A 146 -5.08 -11.19 2.57
C GLY A 146 -6.19 -10.43 3.30
N ASP A 147 -6.75 -11.03 4.35
CA ASP A 147 -7.62 -10.35 5.31
C ASP A 147 -6.86 -9.70 6.47
N SER A 148 -5.59 -10.07 6.64
CA SER A 148 -4.71 -9.65 7.74
C SER A 148 -3.60 -8.70 7.24
N ASP A 149 -3.79 -8.11 6.06
CA ASP A 149 -2.87 -7.15 5.46
C ASP A 149 -2.84 -5.83 6.27
N GLN A 150 -1.64 -5.46 6.73
CA GLN A 150 -1.42 -4.24 7.52
C GLN A 150 -0.88 -3.07 6.67
N ILE A 151 -0.49 -3.32 5.42
CA ILE A 151 0.03 -2.31 4.49
C ILE A 151 -1.13 -1.74 3.66
N VAL A 152 -1.91 -2.60 3.01
CA VAL A 152 -3.05 -2.20 2.17
C VAL A 152 -4.35 -2.71 2.79
N SER A 153 -4.96 -1.84 3.60
CA SER A 153 -6.26 -2.10 4.23
C SER A 153 -6.98 -0.79 4.53
N ASP A 154 -8.27 -0.89 4.89
CA ASP A 154 -9.06 0.27 5.32
C ASP A 154 -8.65 0.77 6.73
N VAL A 155 -7.69 0.08 7.36
CA VAL A 155 -7.09 0.41 8.66
C VAL A 155 -5.56 0.22 8.60
N SER A 156 -4.95 0.68 7.50
CA SER A 156 -3.51 0.50 7.24
C SER A 156 -2.64 1.05 8.38
N MET A 157 -1.63 0.28 8.80
CA MET A 157 -0.62 0.70 9.78
C MET A 157 0.43 1.67 9.20
N PHE A 158 0.28 2.03 7.92
CA PHE A 158 1.10 3.02 7.22
C PHE A 158 0.31 4.28 6.83
N ASP A 159 -1.00 4.32 7.13
CA ASP A 159 -1.80 5.53 7.04
C ASP A 159 -1.63 6.36 8.32
N LEU A 160 -1.17 7.60 8.19
CA LEU A 160 -0.96 8.49 9.32
C LEU A 160 -2.25 8.70 10.11
N ALA A 161 -3.40 8.80 9.45
CA ALA A 161 -4.68 8.99 10.11
C ALA A 161 -5.00 7.82 11.07
N GLN A 162 -4.79 6.59 10.61
CA GLN A 162 -4.96 5.40 11.43
C GLN A 162 -3.97 5.38 12.60
N LEU A 163 -2.70 5.72 12.36
CA LEU A 163 -1.70 5.85 13.44
C LEU A 163 -2.06 6.97 14.44
N GLY A 164 -2.65 8.06 13.97
CA GLY A 164 -3.19 9.16 14.78
C GLY A 164 -4.33 8.70 15.69
N ARG A 165 -5.28 7.93 15.15
CA ARG A 165 -6.37 7.31 15.95
C ARG A 165 -5.84 6.39 17.04
N LEU A 166 -4.76 5.67 16.76
CA LEU A 166 -4.07 4.80 17.73
C LEU A 166 -3.16 5.57 18.71
N GLY A 167 -3.04 6.90 18.57
CA GLY A 167 -2.21 7.74 19.43
C GLY A 167 -0.71 7.70 19.12
N ALA A 168 -0.30 7.07 18.01
CA ALA A 168 1.10 6.99 17.60
C ALA A 168 1.60 8.26 16.90
N VAL A 169 0.71 9.04 16.27
CA VAL A 169 1.03 10.34 15.65
C VAL A 169 0.37 11.47 16.46
N PRO A 170 1.16 12.40 17.06
CA PRO A 170 0.62 13.50 17.85
C PRO A 170 -0.27 14.47 17.05
N GLY A 171 -1.18 15.14 17.76
CA GLY A 171 -1.97 16.25 17.19
C GLY A 171 -3.05 15.83 16.21
N TYR A 172 -3.41 14.54 16.15
CA TYR A 172 -4.47 14.04 15.28
C TYR A 172 -5.79 14.80 15.50
N PRO A 173 -6.39 15.41 14.46
CA PRO A 173 -7.54 16.31 14.62
C PRO A 173 -8.88 15.57 14.79
N GLY A 174 -8.89 14.24 14.69
CA GLY A 174 -10.09 13.41 14.78
C GLY A 174 -10.59 12.94 13.41
N GLU A 175 -11.44 11.90 13.44
CA GLU A 175 -11.93 11.19 12.26
C GLU A 175 -12.81 12.06 11.36
N ASP A 176 -13.54 13.02 11.92
CA ASP A 176 -14.38 13.96 11.16
C ASP A 176 -13.55 14.93 10.30
N VAL A 177 -12.28 15.16 10.64
CA VAL A 177 -11.39 16.11 9.95
C VAL A 177 -10.39 15.38 9.07
N PHE A 178 -9.78 14.31 9.59
CA PHE A 178 -8.77 13.54 8.88
C PHE A 178 -9.04 12.04 9.06
N PRO A 179 -10.04 11.48 8.35
CA PRO A 179 -10.38 10.06 8.45
C PRO A 179 -9.28 9.17 7.85
N ALA A 180 -9.26 7.89 8.28
CA ALA A 180 -8.40 6.90 7.67
C ALA A 180 -8.80 6.61 6.22
N GLN A 181 -7.82 6.34 5.36
CA GLN A 181 -8.05 6.02 3.97
C GLN A 181 -8.64 4.60 3.84
N PRO A 182 -9.82 4.45 3.21
CA PRO A 182 -10.44 3.15 3.01
C PRO A 182 -9.92 2.50 1.71
N MET A 183 -8.63 2.09 1.69
CA MET A 183 -7.93 1.66 0.46
C MET A 183 -8.58 0.48 -0.28
N VAL A 184 -8.99 -0.55 0.47
CA VAL A 184 -9.61 -1.76 -0.10
C VAL A 184 -11.01 -1.43 -0.60
N SER A 185 -11.74 -0.61 0.15
CA SER A 185 -13.06 -0.16 -0.28
C SER A 185 -13.01 0.77 -1.50
N GLN A 186 -11.99 1.63 -1.60
CA GLN A 186 -11.75 2.47 -2.79
C GLN A 186 -11.46 1.63 -4.03
N LEU A 187 -10.56 0.63 -3.93
CA LEU A 187 -10.29 -0.27 -5.06
C LEU A 187 -11.55 -1.02 -5.49
N ARG A 188 -12.31 -1.56 -4.52
CA ARG A 188 -13.57 -2.27 -4.81
C ARG A 188 -14.57 -1.37 -5.54
N ALA A 189 -14.77 -0.14 -5.08
CA ALA A 189 -15.69 0.81 -5.70
C ALA A 189 -15.34 1.09 -7.17
N VAL A 190 -14.04 1.25 -7.50
CA VAL A 190 -13.60 1.46 -8.89
C VAL A 190 -13.79 0.20 -9.74
N LEU A 191 -13.47 -0.99 -9.22
CA LEU A 191 -13.65 -2.25 -9.95
C LEU A 191 -15.13 -2.56 -10.22
N GLU A 192 -16.01 -2.29 -9.25
CA GLU A 192 -17.46 -2.45 -9.40
C GLU A 192 -18.04 -1.45 -10.41
N ALA A 193 -17.62 -0.18 -10.34
CA ALA A 193 -18.06 0.86 -11.27
C ALA A 193 -17.66 0.56 -12.72
N ALA A 194 -16.52 -0.11 -12.93
CA ALA A 194 -16.09 -0.55 -14.25
C ALA A 194 -17.06 -1.57 -14.89
N GLY A 195 -17.81 -2.35 -14.09
CA GLY A 195 -18.83 -3.27 -14.58
C GLY A 195 -18.30 -4.51 -15.33
N GLY A 196 -17.02 -4.83 -15.16
CA GLY A 196 -16.38 -6.02 -15.75
C GLY A 196 -16.55 -7.30 -14.91
N GLU A 197 -16.07 -8.44 -15.44
CA GLU A 197 -15.96 -9.67 -14.65
C GLU A 197 -14.92 -9.49 -13.54
N LEU A 198 -15.36 -9.55 -12.29
CA LEU A 198 -14.51 -9.44 -11.10
C LEU A 198 -14.58 -10.74 -10.30
N THR A 199 -13.41 -11.32 -10.00
CA THR A 199 -13.24 -12.39 -9.01
C THR A 199 -12.38 -11.87 -7.87
N GLU A 200 -12.97 -11.59 -6.71
CA GLU A 200 -12.23 -11.27 -5.48
C GLU A 200 -11.99 -12.56 -4.67
N LEU A 201 -10.73 -12.88 -4.38
CA LEU A 201 -10.33 -13.97 -3.51
C LEU A 201 -9.64 -13.41 -2.27
N VAL A 202 -10.29 -13.59 -1.12
CA VAL A 202 -9.75 -13.21 0.18
C VAL A 202 -9.16 -14.44 0.85
N TYR A 203 -7.87 -14.37 1.19
CA TYR A 203 -7.17 -15.44 1.88
C TYR A 203 -7.24 -15.19 3.38
N GLU A 204 -7.94 -16.09 4.09
CA GLU A 204 -8.05 -16.04 5.55
C GLU A 204 -6.69 -16.26 6.24
N GLY A 205 -6.38 -15.42 7.21
CA GLY A 205 -5.13 -15.46 7.97
C GLY A 205 -3.89 -15.24 7.09
N CYS A 206 -4.02 -14.41 6.06
CA CYS A 206 -2.96 -14.04 5.13
C CYS A 206 -2.75 -12.52 5.20
N GLY A 207 -1.50 -12.09 5.18
CA GLY A 207 -1.11 -10.68 5.17
C GLY A 207 -0.97 -10.12 3.76
N HIS A 208 0.00 -9.23 3.60
CA HIS A 208 0.23 -8.48 2.36
C HIS A 208 0.76 -9.32 1.20
N SER A 209 1.34 -10.49 1.45
CA SER A 209 2.02 -11.28 0.42
C SER A 209 1.38 -12.66 0.18
N PRO A 210 0.16 -12.74 -0.39
CA PRO A 210 -0.48 -14.01 -0.74
C PRO A 210 0.41 -15.01 -1.50
N HIS A 211 1.23 -14.54 -2.45
CA HIS A 211 2.15 -15.38 -3.21
C HIS A 211 3.27 -16.00 -2.37
N LEU A 212 3.63 -15.40 -1.23
CA LEU A 212 4.63 -15.92 -0.29
C LEU A 212 4.00 -16.81 0.77
N GLU A 213 2.84 -16.40 1.27
CA GLU A 213 2.20 -17.04 2.42
C GLU A 213 1.38 -18.27 2.06
N ARG A 214 0.86 -18.34 0.82
CA ARG A 214 0.06 -19.45 0.29
C ARG A 214 0.46 -19.75 -1.17
N PRO A 215 1.74 -20.07 -1.46
CA PRO A 215 2.27 -20.12 -2.82
C PRO A 215 1.55 -21.14 -3.71
N GLU A 216 1.18 -22.32 -3.21
CA GLU A 216 0.47 -23.33 -3.99
C GLU A 216 -0.94 -22.88 -4.36
N ARG A 217 -1.67 -22.30 -3.39
CA ARG A 217 -3.02 -21.76 -3.61
C ARG A 217 -2.98 -20.59 -4.58
N PHE A 218 -2.10 -19.61 -4.35
CA PHE A 218 -1.88 -18.47 -5.25
C PHE A 218 -1.60 -18.92 -6.69
N ALA A 219 -0.66 -19.86 -6.87
CA ALA A 219 -0.33 -20.36 -8.19
C ALA A 219 -1.48 -21.16 -8.83
N ALA A 220 -2.30 -21.86 -8.05
CA ALA A 220 -3.49 -22.56 -8.55
C ALA A 220 -4.57 -21.56 -9.03
N ASP A 221 -4.91 -20.58 -8.19
CA ASP A 221 -5.94 -19.58 -8.46
C ASP A 221 -5.58 -18.72 -9.69
N VAL A 222 -4.33 -18.27 -9.79
CA VAL A 222 -3.83 -17.53 -10.97
C VAL A 222 -3.88 -18.41 -12.23
N ARG A 223 -3.42 -19.67 -12.17
CA ARG A 223 -3.45 -20.56 -13.35
C ARG A 223 -4.86 -20.88 -13.79
N GLU A 224 -5.79 -21.08 -12.87
CA GLU A 224 -7.20 -21.30 -13.19
C GLU A 224 -7.76 -20.08 -13.91
N PHE A 225 -7.57 -18.89 -13.35
CA PHE A 225 -8.05 -17.66 -13.95
C PHE A 225 -7.48 -17.41 -15.35
N LEU A 226 -6.19 -17.67 -15.56
CA LEU A 226 -5.54 -17.49 -16.88
C LEU A 226 -6.02 -18.49 -17.94
N ARG A 227 -6.56 -19.65 -17.55
CA ARG A 227 -7.06 -20.69 -18.47
C ARG A 227 -8.51 -20.48 -18.90
N ARG A 228 -9.30 -19.76 -18.10
CA ARG A 228 -10.64 -19.32 -18.49
C ARG A 228 -10.56 -18.42 -19.72
#